data_AF-A0A940CM43-F1
#
_entry.id   AF-A0A940CM43-F1
#
_cell.length_a   1.000
_cell.length_b   1.000
_cell.length_c   1.000
_cell.angle_alpha   90.00
_cell.angle_beta   90.00
_cell.angle_gamma   90.00
#
_symmetry.space_group_name_H-M   'P 1'
#
loop_
_entity.id
_entity.type
_entity.pdbx_description
1 polymer ?
#
loop_
_entity_poly.entity_id
_entity_poly.type
_entity_poly.pdbx_seq_one_letter_code
_entity_poly.pdbx_strand_id
1 'polypeptide(L)' 'ATVSVKIEEKGKTTVGQAADTDTLVASAKAYLSALNKMLIKRNKTAPEEDISASA' A
#
# COMPACT_ATOMS: atom_id res chain seq x y z
N ALA A 1 20.67 2.30 -1.98
CA ALA A 1 19.81 2.56 -3.16
C ALA A 1 18.43 2.99 -2.67
N THR A 2 17.78 3.93 -3.37
CA THR A 2 16.42 4.38 -3.01
C THR A 2 15.43 3.86 -4.04
N VAL A 3 14.39 3.16 -3.58
CA VAL A 3 13.35 2.56 -4.42
C VAL A 3 12.01 3.22 -4.10
N SER A 4 11.22 3.50 -5.15
CA SER A 4 9.87 4.06 -5.04
C SER A 4 8.88 3.13 -5.71
N VAL A 5 7.80 2.79 -5.02
CA VAL A 5 6.73 1.93 -5.52
C VAL A 5 5.40 2.69 -5.44
N LYS A 6 4.69 2.74 -6.57
CA LYS A 6 3.35 3.33 -6.69
C LYS A 6 2.33 2.20 -6.83
N ILE A 7 1.30 2.22 -6.00
CA ILE A 7 0.17 1.28 -6.04
C ILE A 7 -1.11 2.07 -6.27
N GLU A 8 -1.94 1.60 -7.19
CA GLU A 8 -3.24 2.16 -7.50
C GLU A 8 -4.33 1.11 -7.30
N GLU A 9 -5.40 1.50 -6.61
CA GLU A 9 -6.52 0.61 -6.35
C GLU A 9 -7.81 1.41 -6.13
N LYS A 10 -8.92 1.00 -6.76
CA LYS A 10 -10.26 1.60 -6.58
C LYS A 10 -10.23 3.15 -6.68
N GLY A 11 -9.47 3.69 -7.63
CA GLY A 11 -9.31 5.13 -7.85
C GLY A 11 -8.43 5.87 -6.83
N LYS A 12 -7.76 5.15 -5.92
CA LYS A 12 -6.83 5.71 -4.94
C LYS A 12 -5.41 5.32 -5.30
N THR A 13 -4.52 6.30 -5.35
CA THR A 13 -3.09 6.07 -5.57
C THR A 13 -2.32 6.27 -4.27
N THR A 14 -1.35 5.39 -4.01
CA THR A 14 -0.41 5.49 -2.89
C THR A 14 1.01 5.27 -3.36
N VAL A 15 1.95 5.91 -2.67
CA VAL A 15 3.38 5.79 -2.99
C VAL A 15 4.13 5.44 -1.70
N GLY A 16 4.92 4.38 -1.79
CA GLY A 16 5.88 3.95 -0.78
C GLY A 16 7.29 4.15 -1.29
N GLN A 17 8.17 4.58 -0.40
CA GLN A 17 9.59 4.77 -0.71
C GLN A 17 10.41 4.14 0.41
N ALA A 18 11.53 3.54 0.05
CA ALA A 18 12.49 3.03 1.02
C ALA A 18 13.90 3.15 0.45
N ALA A 19 14.84 3.43 1.34
CA ALA A 19 16.26 3.42 1.04
C ALA A 19 16.92 2.29 1.84
N ASP A 20 17.59 1.38 1.15
CA ASP A 20 18.33 0.28 1.77
C ASP A 20 19.61 0.00 0.97
N THR A 21 20.61 -0.58 1.61
CA THR A 21 21.84 -1.03 0.95
C THR A 21 21.55 -2.18 -0.01
N ASP A 22 20.57 -3.04 0.33
CA ASP A 22 20.07 -4.11 -0.52
C ASP A 22 18.83 -3.64 -1.30
N THR A 23 18.89 -3.72 -2.63
CA THR A 23 17.80 -3.28 -3.51
C THR A 23 16.54 -4.14 -3.41
N LEU A 24 16.66 -5.43 -3.08
CA LEU A 24 15.52 -6.32 -2.86
C LEU A 24 14.80 -5.96 -1.56
N VAL A 25 15.56 -5.72 -0.50
CA VAL A 25 15.01 -5.29 0.80
C VAL A 25 14.38 -3.91 0.67
N ALA A 26 15.01 -2.97 -0.04
CA ALA A 26 14.43 -1.66 -0.34
C ALA A 26 13.09 -1.79 -1.10
N SER A 27 13.02 -2.68 -2.09
CA SER A 27 11.80 -2.92 -2.87
C SER A 27 10.67 -3.47 -2.01
N ALA A 28 10.96 -4.46 -1.14
CA ALA A 28 9.98 -5.02 -0.22
C ALA A 28 9.49 -3.97 0.80
N LYS A 29 10.39 -3.18 1.38
CA LYS A 29 10.04 -2.10 2.33
C LYS A 29 9.21 -0.99 1.68
N ALA A 30 9.55 -0.60 0.45
CA ALA A 30 8.79 0.39 -0.30
C ALA A 30 7.38 -0.13 -0.63
N TYR A 31 7.26 -1.40 -1.03
CA TYR A 31 5.97 -2.04 -1.31
C TYR A 31 5.09 -2.14 -0.05
N LEU A 32 5.64 -2.63 1.06
CA LEU A 32 4.93 -2.70 2.34
C LEU A 32 4.46 -1.31 2.80
N SER A 33 5.29 -0.28 2.63
CA SER A 33 4.92 1.09 2.97
C SER A 33 3.78 1.63 2.09
N ALA A 34 3.79 1.32 0.79
CA ALA A 34 2.70 1.69 -0.11
C ALA A 34 1.40 0.97 0.26
N LEU A 35 1.46 -0.33 0.54
CA LEU A 35 0.33 -1.14 0.97
C LEU A 35 -0.26 -0.67 2.30
N ASN A 36 0.56 -0.39 3.31
CA ASN A 36 0.08 0.12 4.60
C ASN A 36 -0.68 1.45 4.42
N LYS A 37 -0.16 2.35 3.58
CA LYS A 37 -0.88 3.59 3.22
C LYS A 37 -2.19 3.30 2.49
N MET A 38 -2.25 2.27 1.64
CA MET A 38 -3.47 1.88 0.94
C MET A 38 -4.51 1.31 1.90
N LEU A 39 -4.11 0.40 2.79
CA LEU A 39 -4.95 -0.15 3.85
C LEU A 39 -5.53 0.94 4.74
N ILE A 40 -4.72 1.92 5.15
CA ILE A 40 -5.20 3.08 5.91
C ILE A 40 -6.20 3.89 5.08
N LYS A 41 -5.94 4.12 3.78
CA LYS A 41 -6.89 4.80 2.88
C LYS A 41 -8.16 3.98 2.61
N ARG A 42 -8.14 2.66 2.73
CA ARG A 42 -9.36 1.83 2.70
C ARG A 42 -10.14 2.03 3.99
N ASN A 43 -9.50 1.83 5.14
CA ASN A 43 -10.14 1.96 6.46
C ASN A 43 -10.63 3.39 6.76
N LYS A 44 -9.95 4.42 6.27
CA LYS A 44 -10.35 5.82 6.50
C LYS A 44 -11.48 6.30 5.57
N THR A 45 -11.84 5.52 4.54
CA THR A 45 -12.93 5.86 3.60
C THR A 45 -14.09 4.88 3.68
N ALA A 46 -14.06 3.92 4.60
CA ALA A 46 -15.18 3.03 4.87
C ALA A 46 -15.51 3.12 6.36
N PRO A 47 -16.68 3.64 6.79
CA PRO A 47 -17.41 2.86 7.79
C PRO A 47 -17.69 1.49 7.13
N GLU A 48 -17.64 0.43 7.92
CA GLU A 48 -17.76 -0.97 7.50
C GLU A 48 -18.79 -1.21 6.36
N GLU A 49 -18.34 -1.37 5.12
CA GLU A 49 -19.14 -1.92 4.03
C GLU A 49 -18.24 -2.82 3.16
N ASP A 50 -18.11 -4.08 3.60
CA ASP A 50 -18.20 -5.28 2.74
C ASP A 50 -18.21 -6.54 3.65
N ILE A 51 -19.27 -6.67 4.45
CA ILE A 51 -19.69 -7.95 5.07
C ILE A 51 -21.13 -8.25 4.67
N SER A 52 -21.41 -8.35 3.36
CA SER A 52 -22.63 -9.04 2.89
C SER A 52 -22.56 -9.39 1.40
N ALA A 53 -21.67 -10.29 0.99
CA ALA A 53 -21.95 -11.14 -0.16
C ALA A 53 -21.16 -12.44 -0.02
N SER A 54 -21.90 -13.56 -0.06
CA SER A 54 -21.43 -14.95 -0.10
C SER A 54 -21.19 -15.65 1.25
N ALA A 55 -22.28 -15.83 2.01
CA ALA A 55 -22.64 -17.13 2.59
C ALA A 55 -24.16 -17.20 2.80
#